data_AF-A0A9W7EVP9-F1
#
_entry.id   AF-A0A9W7EVP9-F1
#
_cell.length_a   1.000
_cell.length_b   1.000
_cell.length_c   1.000
_cell.angle_alpha   90.00
_cell.angle_beta   90.00
_cell.angle_gamma   90.00
#
_symmetry.space_group_name_H-M   'P 1'
#
loop_
_entity.id
_entity.type
_entity.pdbx_description
1 polymer ?
#
loop_
_entity_poly.entity_id
_entity_poly.type
_entity_poly.pdbx_seq_one_letter_code
_entity_poly.pdbx_strand_id
1 'polypeptide(L)'
;MGSDDSSNNRVRNGVFHCNPLCPRRVGSHYLLWGHVDTGFPLQAMVGPDWPCMIASYVLIIGGSFLVMAYVIPDSGFGKIGQLVELCLMISTCLCFSCAGCSDPGIVFKELYNVHDMDDEFSRVETGAGAKQPKNRCMHCDVIRGPRASHCYDCDLCISELDHHCPWTGKCIGQKTLKNFYMFLTSLCGLIIFSIVCVFSYVTGPFDTDAE
;
A
#
# COMPACT_ATOMS: atom_id res chain seq x y z
N MET A 1 27.01 4.82 25.18
CA MET A 1 26.60 4.19 23.93
C MET A 1 25.20 3.65 24.15
N GLY A 2 24.20 4.38 23.65
CA GLY A 2 22.80 4.07 23.87
C GLY A 2 22.42 2.76 23.21
N SER A 3 21.77 1.89 23.98
CA SER A 3 21.08 0.70 23.47
C SER A 3 19.88 1.18 22.64
N ASP A 4 20.06 1.27 21.32
CA ASP A 4 18.95 1.43 20.39
C ASP A 4 18.04 0.21 20.49
N ASP A 5 16.89 0.38 21.16
CA ASP A 5 15.81 -0.57 21.29
C ASP A 5 14.99 -0.63 19.97
N SER A 6 15.70 -0.70 18.83
CA SER A 6 15.17 -0.60 17.47
C SER A 6 14.61 -1.91 16.91
N SER A 7 14.72 -3.01 17.66
CA SER A 7 14.44 -4.37 17.17
C SER A 7 13.10 -4.94 17.59
N ASN A 8 12.27 -4.18 18.32
CA ASN A 8 11.08 -4.73 18.93
C ASN A 8 9.82 -4.24 18.20
N ASN A 9 9.42 -4.99 17.17
CA ASN A 9 8.05 -5.03 16.62
C ASN A 9 7.05 -5.54 17.68
N ARG A 10 7.01 -4.86 18.85
CA ARG A 10 6.19 -5.25 19.99
C ARG A 10 4.73 -4.95 19.68
N VAL A 11 3.97 -6.01 19.40
CA VAL A 11 2.52 -5.99 19.22
C VAL A 11 1.93 -6.68 20.45
N ARG A 12 1.62 -5.91 21.49
CA ARG A 12 0.95 -6.45 22.67
C ARG A 12 -0.56 -6.37 22.45
N ASN A 13 -1.28 -7.50 22.56
CA ASN A 13 -2.74 -7.57 22.46
C ASN A 13 -3.35 -7.02 21.16
N GLY A 14 -2.67 -7.13 20.01
CA GLY A 14 -3.15 -6.58 18.73
C GLY A 14 -3.13 -5.04 18.68
N VAL A 15 -2.52 -4.39 19.67
CA VAL A 15 -2.37 -2.93 19.71
C VAL A 15 -0.89 -2.59 19.61
N PHE A 16 -0.63 -1.60 18.78
CA PHE A 16 0.66 -0.95 18.66
C PHE A 16 0.91 -0.08 19.91
N HIS A 17 1.51 -0.63 20.97
CA HIS A 17 1.74 0.09 22.22
C HIS A 17 2.96 1.04 22.13
N CYS A 18 2.74 2.34 21.86
CA CYS A 18 3.76 3.39 22.01
C CYS A 18 3.14 4.77 22.35
N ASN A 19 3.97 5.72 22.80
CA ASN A 19 3.60 7.08 23.23
C ASN A 19 2.89 7.89 22.11
N PRO A 20 1.71 8.51 22.36
CA PRO A 20 0.85 9.15 21.34
C PRO A 20 1.40 10.42 20.64
N LEU A 21 2.59 10.90 20.97
CA LEU A 21 3.14 12.17 20.46
C LEU A 21 4.19 12.03 19.33
N CYS A 22 4.47 10.83 18.83
CA CYS A 22 5.53 10.61 17.84
C CYS A 22 5.11 9.58 16.76
N PRO A 23 5.32 9.85 15.44
CA PRO A 23 5.12 8.86 14.39
C PRO A 23 5.85 7.55 14.72
N ARG A 24 5.13 6.43 14.67
CA ARG A 24 5.63 5.14 15.17
C ARG A 24 6.42 4.43 14.08
N ARG A 25 7.70 4.12 14.33
CA ARG A 25 8.52 3.36 13.38
C ARG A 25 8.26 1.84 13.50
N VAL A 26 8.05 1.15 12.39
CA VAL A 26 7.89 -0.31 12.29
C VAL A 26 8.77 -0.79 11.15
N GLY A 27 9.91 -1.41 11.46
CA GLY A 27 11.00 -1.57 10.48
C GLY A 27 11.38 -0.20 9.89
N SER A 28 11.37 -0.06 8.57
CA SER A 28 11.56 1.22 7.88
C SER A 28 10.26 2.01 7.61
N HIS A 29 9.11 1.54 8.09
CA HIS A 29 7.82 2.23 7.91
C HIS A 29 7.55 3.26 9.02
N TYR A 30 6.75 4.27 8.69
CA TYR A 30 6.12 5.20 9.62
C TYR A 30 4.62 4.90 9.71
N LEU A 31 4.19 4.42 10.86
CA LEU A 31 2.78 4.37 11.24
C LEU A 31 2.37 5.75 11.76
N LEU A 32 1.52 6.42 11.00
CA LEU A 32 0.98 7.74 11.31
C LEU A 32 -0.20 7.61 12.29
N TRP A 33 -1.11 6.67 12.04
CA TRP A 33 -2.22 6.30 12.94
C TRP A 33 -2.77 4.91 12.61
N GLY A 34 -3.61 4.38 13.50
CA GLY A 34 -4.41 3.17 13.28
C GLY A 34 -4.01 1.96 14.12
N HIS A 35 -4.73 0.86 13.93
CA HIS A 35 -4.58 -0.39 14.68
C HIS A 35 -4.06 -1.53 13.81
N VAL A 36 -3.62 -2.63 14.41
CA VAL A 36 -3.28 -3.86 13.68
C VAL A 36 -4.53 -4.36 12.96
N ASP A 37 -4.37 -4.98 11.79
CA ASP A 37 -5.46 -5.54 10.97
C ASP A 37 -6.50 -4.53 10.45
N THR A 38 -6.26 -3.24 10.63
CA THR A 38 -7.05 -2.18 9.99
C THR A 38 -6.37 -1.71 8.70
N GLY A 39 -7.15 -1.24 7.73
CA GLY A 39 -6.67 -0.60 6.51
C GLY A 39 -7.04 0.88 6.46
N PHE A 40 -6.55 1.58 5.45
CA PHE A 40 -6.97 2.94 5.17
C PHE A 40 -8.50 3.03 4.99
N PRO A 41 -9.18 4.07 5.52
CA PRO A 41 -8.65 5.27 6.19
C PRO A 41 -8.47 5.14 7.71
N LEU A 42 -8.82 4.00 8.30
CA LEU A 42 -8.68 3.78 9.74
C LEU A 42 -7.22 3.58 10.19
N GLN A 43 -6.34 3.30 9.23
CA GLN A 43 -4.90 3.24 9.40
C GLN A 43 -4.18 4.03 8.30
N ALA A 44 -3.05 4.63 8.65
CA ALA A 44 -2.05 5.00 7.66
C ALA A 44 -0.64 4.62 8.12
N MET A 45 -0.04 3.73 7.35
CA MET A 45 1.32 3.25 7.46
C MET A 45 2.03 3.50 6.14
N VAL A 46 2.99 4.42 6.16
CA VAL A 46 3.77 4.84 5.00
C VAL A 46 5.13 4.16 5.05
N GLY A 47 5.57 3.58 3.94
CA GLY A 47 6.87 2.91 3.89
C GLY A 47 8.05 3.84 3.60
N PRO A 48 9.24 3.24 3.37
CA PRO A 48 10.48 3.98 3.20
C PRO A 48 10.50 4.88 1.94
N ASP A 49 9.80 4.49 0.88
CA ASP A 49 9.78 5.21 -0.40
C ASP A 49 8.65 6.24 -0.49
N TRP A 50 8.32 6.88 0.65
CA TRP A 50 7.33 7.96 0.69
C TRP A 50 7.58 9.10 -0.31
N PRO A 51 8.82 9.47 -0.69
CA PRO A 51 9.02 10.49 -1.73
C PRO A 51 8.47 10.06 -3.09
N CYS A 52 8.66 8.78 -3.46
CA CYS A 52 8.10 8.21 -4.67
C CYS A 52 6.57 8.13 -4.60
N MET A 53 6.02 7.80 -3.43
CA MET A 53 4.56 7.84 -3.20
C MET A 53 3.99 9.25 -3.38
N ILE A 54 4.64 10.29 -2.86
CA ILE A 54 4.23 11.68 -3.07
C ILE A 54 4.30 12.04 -4.56
N ALA A 55 5.38 11.65 -5.24
CA ALA A 55 5.50 11.87 -6.68
C ALA A 55 4.33 11.22 -7.45
N SER A 56 3.93 10.00 -7.08
CA SER A 56 2.75 9.35 -7.66
C SER A 56 1.45 10.12 -7.42
N TYR A 57 1.20 10.64 -6.21
CA TYR A 57 0.05 11.51 -5.97
C TYR A 57 0.10 12.80 -6.79
N VAL A 58 1.27 13.43 -6.91
CA VAL A 58 1.45 14.64 -7.74
C VAL A 58 1.15 14.36 -9.20
N LEU A 59 1.60 13.22 -9.73
CA LEU A 59 1.33 12.83 -11.12
C LEU A 59 -0.16 12.55 -11.36
N ILE A 60 -0.81 11.81 -10.45
CA ILE A 60 -2.25 11.48 -10.57
C ILE A 60 -3.09 12.74 -10.46
N ILE A 61 -2.95 13.50 -9.37
CA ILE A 61 -3.78 14.66 -9.08
C ILE A 61 -3.46 15.81 -10.04
N GLY A 62 -2.17 16.10 -10.25
CA GLY A 62 -1.73 17.17 -11.13
C GLY A 62 -2.09 16.91 -12.59
N GLY A 63 -1.85 15.69 -13.08
CA GLY A 63 -2.22 15.28 -14.44
C GLY A 63 -3.73 15.39 -14.67
N SER A 64 -4.54 14.83 -13.78
CA SER A 64 -6.01 14.93 -13.88
C SER A 64 -6.52 16.36 -13.75
N PHE A 65 -5.92 17.17 -12.88
CA PHE A 65 -6.28 18.59 -12.77
C PHE A 65 -6.06 19.34 -14.09
N LEU A 66 -4.90 19.13 -14.74
CA LEU A 66 -4.60 19.77 -16.02
C LEU A 66 -5.59 19.35 -17.12
N VAL A 67 -5.90 18.06 -17.22
CA VAL A 67 -6.90 17.55 -18.18
C VAL A 67 -8.28 18.14 -17.88
N MET A 68 -8.71 18.12 -16.62
CA MET A 68 -10.01 18.64 -16.18
C MET A 68 -10.17 20.15 -16.43
N ALA A 69 -9.09 20.92 -16.26
CA ALA A 69 -9.10 22.39 -16.38
C ALA A 69 -8.90 22.90 -17.80
N TYR A 70 -8.07 22.22 -18.62
CA TYR A 70 -7.62 22.75 -19.92
C TYR A 70 -8.04 21.92 -21.13
N VAL A 71 -8.47 20.68 -20.95
CA VAL A 71 -8.86 19.79 -22.08
C VAL A 71 -10.36 19.56 -22.08
N ILE A 72 -10.91 19.15 -20.94
CA ILE A 72 -12.31 18.72 -20.86
C ILE A 72 -13.32 19.84 -21.17
N PRO A 73 -13.16 21.11 -20.74
CA PRO A 73 -14.15 22.17 -21.00
C PRO A 73 -14.44 22.36 -22.50
N ASP A 74 -13.40 22.25 -23.31
CA ASP A 74 -13.43 22.45 -24.76
C ASP A 74 -13.52 21.11 -25.52
N SER A 75 -13.61 19.98 -24.82
CA SER A 75 -13.90 18.68 -25.40
C SER A 75 -15.40 18.49 -25.58
N GLY A 76 -15.81 17.50 -26.40
CA GLY A 76 -17.23 17.16 -26.60
C GLY A 76 -17.97 16.67 -25.33
N PHE A 77 -17.26 16.47 -24.21
CA PHE A 77 -17.84 15.98 -22.95
C PHE A 77 -18.24 17.10 -21.98
N GLY A 78 -17.61 18.29 -22.08
CA GLY A 78 -17.86 19.43 -21.21
C GLY A 78 -17.95 19.09 -19.71
N LYS A 79 -18.97 19.63 -19.03
CA LYS A 79 -19.16 19.46 -17.57
C LYS A 79 -19.38 18.01 -17.13
N ILE A 80 -20.01 17.18 -17.96
CA ILE A 80 -20.21 15.76 -17.66
C ILE A 80 -18.85 15.06 -17.61
N GLY A 81 -17.98 15.34 -18.58
CA GLY A 81 -16.61 14.83 -18.58
C GLY A 81 -15.83 15.25 -17.34
N GLN A 82 -16.02 16.48 -16.85
CA GLN A 82 -15.33 16.96 -15.65
C GLN A 82 -15.76 16.17 -14.40
N LEU A 83 -17.06 15.89 -14.27
CA LEU A 83 -17.57 15.09 -13.16
C LEU A 83 -17.04 13.65 -13.22
N VAL A 84 -16.97 13.05 -14.42
CA VAL A 84 -16.43 11.70 -14.61
C VAL A 84 -14.95 11.64 -14.25
N GLU A 85 -14.13 12.57 -14.78
CA GLU A 85 -12.70 12.68 -14.46
C GLU A 85 -12.48 12.86 -12.96
N LEU A 86 -13.25 13.75 -12.31
CA LEU A 86 -13.17 13.97 -10.87
C LEU A 86 -13.49 12.68 -10.07
N CYS A 87 -14.54 11.95 -10.46
CA CYS A 87 -14.90 10.70 -9.82
C CYS A 87 -13.80 9.64 -9.98
N LEU A 88 -13.23 9.50 -11.18
CA LEU A 88 -12.15 8.55 -11.47
C LEU A 88 -10.86 8.93 -10.73
N MET A 89 -10.54 10.21 -10.63
CA MET A 89 -9.39 10.71 -9.86
C MET A 89 -9.57 10.39 -8.37
N ILE A 90 -10.73 10.69 -7.77
CA ILE A 90 -11.02 10.38 -6.36
C ILE A 90 -10.93 8.87 -6.12
N SER A 91 -11.57 8.06 -6.97
CA SER A 91 -11.51 6.59 -6.90
C SER A 91 -10.06 6.09 -6.95
N THR A 92 -9.26 6.60 -7.88
CA THR A 92 -7.85 6.20 -8.06
C THR A 92 -7.02 6.58 -6.83
N CYS A 93 -7.18 7.79 -6.31
CA CYS A 93 -6.52 8.25 -5.08
C CYS A 93 -6.92 7.40 -3.86
N LEU A 94 -8.19 7.02 -3.73
CA LEU A 94 -8.66 6.15 -2.64
C LEU A 94 -8.05 4.75 -2.74
N CYS A 95 -8.10 4.11 -3.92
CA CYS A 95 -7.50 2.80 -4.12
C CYS A 95 -5.97 2.83 -3.90
N PHE A 96 -5.29 3.86 -4.40
CA PHE A 96 -3.85 4.05 -4.19
C PHE A 96 -3.53 4.22 -2.70
N SER A 97 -4.32 5.01 -1.95
CA SER A 97 -4.18 5.16 -0.50
C SER A 97 -4.43 3.84 0.24
N CYS A 98 -5.44 3.06 -0.17
CA CYS A 98 -5.69 1.73 0.39
C CYS A 98 -4.53 0.75 0.15
N ALA A 99 -3.83 0.85 -0.98
CA ALA A 99 -2.65 0.03 -1.26
C ALA A 99 -1.39 0.54 -0.51
N GLY A 100 -1.14 1.85 -0.56
CA GLY A 100 0.07 2.52 -0.08
C GLY A 100 0.08 2.89 1.40
N CYS A 101 -1.08 2.93 2.07
CA CYS A 101 -1.19 3.32 3.49
C CYS A 101 -1.70 2.20 4.42
N SER A 102 -2.10 1.04 3.91
CA SER A 102 -2.55 -0.08 4.76
C SER A 102 -1.40 -1.03 5.10
N ASP A 103 -1.49 -1.77 6.20
CA ASP A 103 -0.58 -2.87 6.54
C ASP A 103 -0.47 -3.87 5.37
N PRO A 104 0.72 -4.10 4.78
CA PRO A 104 0.91 -5.06 3.69
C PRO A 104 0.77 -6.52 4.12
N GLY A 105 0.69 -6.80 5.43
CA GLY A 105 0.71 -8.13 6.01
C GLY A 105 2.00 -8.40 6.77
N ILE A 106 2.42 -7.47 7.63
CA ILE A 106 3.66 -7.61 8.42
C ILE A 106 3.56 -8.83 9.35
N VAL A 107 4.60 -9.66 9.36
CA VAL A 107 4.70 -10.82 10.26
C VAL A 107 5.24 -10.35 11.62
N PHE A 108 4.39 -10.38 12.65
CA PHE A 108 4.76 -10.00 14.00
C PHE A 108 5.20 -11.21 14.84
N LYS A 109 6.33 -11.06 15.54
CA LYS A 109 6.94 -12.10 16.38
C LYS A 109 5.99 -12.65 17.45
N GLU A 110 5.25 -11.76 18.12
CA GLU A 110 4.35 -12.14 19.22
C GLU A 110 3.14 -12.96 18.76
N LEU A 111 2.58 -12.66 17.59
CA LEU A 111 1.43 -13.38 17.04
C LEU A 111 1.83 -14.73 16.45
N TYR A 112 3.00 -14.81 15.84
CA TYR A 112 3.45 -16.03 15.18
C TYR A 112 3.99 -17.06 16.19
N ASN A 113 4.72 -16.63 17.22
CA ASN A 113 5.25 -17.55 18.24
C ASN A 113 4.14 -18.27 19.01
N VAL A 114 2.95 -17.68 19.16
CA VAL A 114 1.77 -18.36 19.74
C VAL A 114 1.32 -19.50 18.84
N HIS A 115 1.20 -19.26 17.53
CA HIS A 115 0.86 -20.31 16.56
C HIS A 115 1.92 -21.42 16.45
N ASP A 116 3.21 -21.09 16.53
CA ASP A 116 4.27 -22.10 16.53
C ASP A 116 4.26 -22.97 17.78
N MET A 117 3.89 -22.42 18.95
CA MET A 117 3.75 -23.25 20.16
C MET A 117 2.61 -24.28 20.00
N ASP A 118 1.53 -23.92 19.31
CA ASP A 118 0.43 -24.84 19.01
C ASP A 118 0.84 -25.93 17.98
N ASP A 119 1.61 -25.55 16.94
CA ASP A 119 2.09 -26.46 15.89
C ASP A 119 3.21 -27.40 16.40
N GLU A 120 4.09 -26.92 17.27
CA GLU A 120 5.12 -27.72 17.94
C GLU A 120 4.49 -28.69 18.93
N PHE A 121 3.50 -28.26 19.72
CA PHE A 121 2.68 -29.13 20.57
C PHE A 121 2.02 -30.25 19.75
N SER A 122 1.41 -29.91 18.61
CA SER A 122 0.77 -30.86 17.69
C SER A 122 1.75 -31.86 17.05
N ARG A 123 2.99 -31.43 16.77
CA ARG A 123 4.07 -32.28 16.22
C ARG A 123 4.66 -33.23 17.26
N VAL A 124 4.77 -32.78 18.51
CA VAL A 124 5.22 -33.60 19.64
C VAL A 124 4.19 -34.70 19.93
N GLU A 125 2.89 -34.41 19.89
CA GLU A 125 1.84 -35.43 20.03
C GLU A 125 1.87 -36.48 18.90
N THR A 126 2.25 -36.09 17.68
CA THR A 126 2.26 -36.99 16.51
C THR A 126 3.58 -37.76 16.30
N GLY A 127 4.57 -37.60 17.20
CA GLY A 127 5.84 -38.36 17.16
C GLY A 127 6.77 -38.01 15.99
N ALA A 128 6.51 -36.91 15.28
CA ALA A 128 7.37 -36.44 14.21
C ALA A 128 8.53 -35.63 14.81
N GLY A 129 9.74 -36.20 14.85
CA GLY A 129 10.93 -35.58 15.45
C GLY A 129 11.13 -34.11 15.05
N ALA A 130 11.36 -33.27 16.06
CA ALA A 130 11.49 -31.82 15.94
C ALA A 130 12.64 -31.43 14.99
N LYS A 131 12.30 -31.14 13.73
CA LYS A 131 13.21 -30.45 12.80
C LYS A 131 13.15 -28.97 13.11
N GLN A 132 14.31 -28.32 13.26
CA GLN A 132 14.37 -26.86 13.36
C GLN A 132 13.56 -26.22 12.22
N PRO A 133 12.81 -25.14 12.48
CA PRO A 133 11.98 -24.51 11.47
C PRO A 133 12.89 -23.94 10.38
N LYS A 134 12.91 -24.60 9.22
CA LYS A 134 13.71 -24.21 8.04
C LYS A 134 13.47 -22.78 7.57
N ASN A 135 12.43 -22.11 8.07
CA ASN A 135 11.93 -20.83 7.57
C ASN A 135 12.15 -19.66 8.54
N ARG A 136 13.05 -19.75 9.53
CA ARG A 136 13.42 -18.57 10.35
C ARG A 136 14.06 -17.49 9.47
N CYS A 137 13.70 -16.23 9.72
CA CYS A 137 14.39 -15.06 9.18
C CYS A 137 15.45 -14.59 10.19
N MET A 138 16.71 -14.47 9.76
CA MET A 138 17.79 -14.01 10.63
C MET A 138 17.75 -12.51 10.92
N HIS A 139 17.16 -11.70 10.03
CA HIS A 139 17.06 -10.25 10.19
C HIS A 139 15.99 -9.87 11.22
N CYS A 140 14.78 -10.41 11.06
CA CYS A 140 13.66 -10.08 11.94
C CYS A 140 13.54 -11.01 13.17
N ASP A 141 14.31 -12.10 13.22
CA ASP A 141 14.20 -13.16 14.23
C ASP A 141 12.76 -13.66 14.43
N VAL A 142 12.09 -13.93 13.31
CA VAL A 142 10.74 -14.51 13.25
C VAL A 142 10.75 -15.80 12.43
N ILE A 143 9.88 -16.74 12.77
CA ILE A 143 9.62 -17.89 11.92
C ILE A 143 8.62 -17.45 10.85
N ARG A 144 8.96 -17.69 9.58
CA ARG A 144 8.15 -17.27 8.45
C ARG A 144 7.11 -18.34 8.14
N GLY A 145 5.86 -17.92 8.06
CA GLY A 145 4.79 -18.72 7.48
C GLY A 145 5.04 -19.04 6.00
N PRO A 146 4.24 -19.94 5.40
CA PRO A 146 4.35 -20.28 3.99
C PRO A 146 4.27 -19.01 3.12
N ARG A 147 5.20 -18.86 2.17
CA ARG A 147 5.29 -17.71 1.23
C ARG A 147 5.61 -16.34 1.85
N ALA A 148 5.91 -16.27 3.15
CA ALA A 148 6.39 -15.02 3.75
C ALA A 148 7.89 -14.81 3.43
N SER A 149 8.26 -13.57 3.09
CA SER A 149 9.62 -13.21 2.69
C SER A 149 10.05 -11.90 3.35
N HIS A 150 11.35 -11.76 3.58
CA HIS A 150 11.94 -10.52 4.11
C HIS A 150 12.16 -9.53 2.98
N CYS A 151 11.67 -8.31 3.12
CA CYS A 151 12.01 -7.18 2.26
C CYS A 151 13.06 -6.33 2.95
N TYR A 152 14.22 -6.16 2.31
CA TYR A 152 15.35 -5.41 2.84
C TYR A 152 15.09 -3.90 2.88
N ASP A 153 14.36 -3.35 1.92
CA ASP A 153 14.01 -1.92 1.90
C ASP A 153 13.11 -1.56 3.09
N CYS A 154 12.13 -2.43 3.35
CA CYS A 154 11.18 -2.29 4.43
C CYS A 154 11.70 -2.71 5.81
N ASP A 155 12.78 -3.50 5.84
CA ASP A 155 13.34 -4.19 7.02
C ASP A 155 12.28 -5.00 7.80
N LEU A 156 11.43 -5.72 7.07
CA LEU A 156 10.30 -6.48 7.62
C LEU A 156 10.05 -7.77 6.84
N CYS A 157 9.59 -8.80 7.54
CA CYS A 157 8.95 -9.95 6.90
C CYS A 157 7.49 -9.65 6.58
N ILE A 158 7.10 -9.86 5.32
CA ILE A 158 5.76 -9.64 4.82
C ILE A 158 5.14 -11.00 4.41
N SER A 159 3.92 -11.26 4.85
CA SER A 159 3.11 -12.42 4.48
C SER A 159 2.73 -12.34 3.00
N GLU A 160 2.95 -13.43 2.27
CA GLU A 160 2.72 -13.54 0.82
C GLU A 160 3.24 -12.30 0.09
N LEU A 161 4.51 -11.96 0.34
CA LEU A 161 5.16 -10.84 -0.32
C LEU A 161 5.13 -11.05 -1.83
N ASP A 162 4.50 -10.12 -2.55
CA ASP A 162 4.51 -10.09 -4.00
C ASP A 162 5.75 -9.32 -4.48
N HIS A 163 5.84 -8.03 -4.11
CA HIS A 163 7.00 -7.19 -4.41
C HIS A 163 7.08 -5.96 -3.50
N HIS A 164 8.24 -5.32 -3.51
CA HIS A 164 8.40 -3.96 -2.99
C HIS A 164 8.15 -2.95 -4.13
N CYS A 165 7.21 -2.04 -3.95
CA CYS A 165 6.86 -1.05 -4.96
C CYS A 165 7.22 0.35 -4.46
N PRO A 166 8.28 0.98 -5.02
CA PRO A 166 8.66 2.33 -4.65
C PRO A 166 7.53 3.33 -4.91
N TRP A 167 6.75 3.14 -5.99
CA TRP A 167 5.66 4.04 -6.36
C TRP A 167 4.52 4.06 -5.34
N THR A 168 4.16 2.93 -4.73
CA THR A 168 3.20 2.90 -3.61
C THR A 168 3.86 3.18 -2.26
N GLY A 169 5.17 3.44 -2.25
CA GLY A 169 5.95 3.77 -1.06
C GLY A 169 6.37 2.58 -0.19
N LYS A 170 5.93 1.35 -0.50
CA LYS A 170 6.12 0.16 0.33
C LYS A 170 5.81 -1.16 -0.38
N CYS A 171 5.97 -2.27 0.35
CA CYS A 171 5.59 -3.60 -0.08
C CYS A 171 4.09 -3.75 -0.44
N ILE A 172 3.85 -4.54 -1.47
CA ILE A 172 2.58 -5.17 -1.80
C ILE A 172 2.64 -6.61 -1.33
N GLY A 173 1.74 -6.97 -0.43
CA GLY A 173 1.65 -8.30 0.16
C GLY A 173 0.21 -8.75 0.29
N GLN A 174 -0.02 -9.82 1.06
CA GLN A 174 -1.32 -10.47 1.21
C GLN A 174 -2.49 -9.49 1.45
N LYS A 175 -2.31 -8.51 2.34
CA LYS A 175 -3.39 -7.60 2.76
C LYS A 175 -3.63 -6.42 1.80
N THR A 176 -2.68 -6.12 0.92
CA THR A 176 -2.77 -4.96 0.00
C THR A 176 -2.86 -5.35 -1.46
N LEU A 177 -2.63 -6.62 -1.82
CA LEU A 177 -2.64 -7.09 -3.21
C LEU A 177 -3.95 -6.79 -3.94
N LYS A 178 -5.11 -7.02 -3.30
CA LYS A 178 -6.41 -6.68 -3.90
C LYS A 178 -6.55 -5.17 -4.14
N ASN A 179 -6.14 -4.35 -3.17
CA ASN A 179 -6.20 -2.89 -3.29
C ASN A 179 -5.28 -2.38 -4.41
N PHE A 180 -4.11 -3.00 -4.56
CA PHE A 180 -3.18 -2.71 -5.65
C PHE A 180 -3.80 -2.98 -7.03
N TYR A 181 -4.47 -4.12 -7.22
CA TYR A 181 -5.19 -4.39 -8.47
C TYR A 181 -6.37 -3.44 -8.72
N MET A 182 -7.12 -3.06 -7.68
CA MET A 182 -8.18 -2.04 -7.81
C MET A 182 -7.60 -0.68 -8.19
N PHE A 183 -6.45 -0.29 -7.63
CA PHE A 183 -5.71 0.91 -8.01
C PHE A 183 -5.30 0.86 -9.49
N LEU A 184 -4.66 -0.21 -9.95
CA LEU A 184 -4.25 -0.34 -11.35
C LEU A 184 -5.45 -0.26 -12.30
N THR A 185 -6.56 -0.90 -11.95
CA THR A 185 -7.79 -0.84 -12.76
C THR A 185 -8.36 0.57 -12.83
N SER A 186 -8.45 1.26 -11.69
CA SER A 186 -8.92 2.65 -11.61
C SER A 186 -8.00 3.60 -12.36
N LEU A 187 -6.68 3.43 -12.24
CA LEU A 187 -5.68 4.23 -12.94
C LEU A 187 -5.75 4.03 -14.46
N CYS A 188 -5.89 2.78 -14.93
CA CYS A 188 -6.10 2.52 -16.36
C CYS A 188 -7.38 3.19 -16.88
N GLY A 189 -8.48 3.10 -16.12
CA GLY A 189 -9.73 3.78 -16.46
C GLY A 189 -9.57 5.30 -16.56
N LEU A 190 -8.89 5.91 -15.59
CA LEU A 190 -8.55 7.33 -15.58
C LEU A 190 -7.76 7.71 -16.83
N ILE A 191 -6.64 7.02 -17.11
CA ILE A 191 -5.76 7.31 -18.26
C ILE A 191 -6.52 7.15 -19.58
N ILE A 192 -7.30 6.07 -19.75
CA ILE A 192 -8.07 5.83 -20.97
C ILE A 192 -9.09 6.97 -21.17
N PHE A 193 -9.80 7.37 -20.13
CA PHE A 193 -10.77 8.45 -20.21
C PHE A 193 -10.09 9.79 -20.54
N SER A 194 -8.95 10.10 -19.91
CA SER A 194 -8.18 11.30 -20.24
C SER A 194 -7.72 11.30 -21.71
N ILE A 195 -7.25 10.16 -22.24
CA ILE A 195 -6.85 10.02 -23.66
C ILE A 195 -8.05 10.27 -24.59
N VAL A 196 -9.23 9.73 -24.26
CA VAL A 196 -10.45 9.97 -25.04
C VAL A 196 -10.86 11.44 -25.03
N CYS A 197 -10.73 12.13 -23.88
CA CYS A 197 -10.99 13.57 -23.79
C CYS A 197 -10.01 14.38 -24.63
N VAL A 198 -8.71 14.05 -24.57
CA VAL A 198 -7.67 14.69 -25.40
C VAL A 198 -7.93 14.47 -26.88
N PHE A 199 -8.28 13.24 -27.28
CA PHE A 199 -8.62 12.95 -28.66
C PHE A 199 -9.82 13.78 -29.12
N SER A 200 -10.91 13.80 -28.32
CA SER A 200 -12.09 14.62 -28.62
C SER A 200 -11.79 16.12 -28.69
N TYR A 201 -10.86 16.62 -27.87
CA TYR A 201 -10.43 18.02 -27.91
C TYR A 201 -9.65 18.34 -29.18
N VAL A 202 -8.74 17.46 -29.60
CA VAL A 202 -7.89 17.67 -30.78
C VAL A 202 -8.65 17.47 -32.09
N THR A 203 -9.58 16.52 -32.16
CA THR A 203 -10.33 16.20 -33.38
C THR A 203 -11.75 16.76 -33.41
N GLY A 204 -12.19 17.42 -32.34
CA GLY A 204 -13.47 18.11 -32.32
C GLY A 204 -13.50 19.17 -33.43
N PRO A 205 -14.66 19.47 -34.02
CA PRO A 205 -14.75 20.60 -34.94
C PRO A 205 -14.30 21.85 -34.20
N PHE A 206 -13.13 22.38 -34.57
CA PHE A 206 -12.81 23.77 -34.29
C PHE A 206 -14.00 24.56 -34.84
N ASP A 207 -14.67 25.36 -34.01
CA ASP A 207 -15.68 26.32 -34.46
C ASP A 207 -15.03 27.22 -35.53
N THR A 208 -15.10 26.82 -36.80
CA THR A 208 -14.71 27.64 -37.96
C THR A 208 -15.81 28.60 -38.37
N ASP A 209 -16.90 28.67 -37.60
CA ASP A 209 -18.13 29.37 -37.99
C ASP A 209 -18.41 30.63 -37.13
N ALA A 210 -17.41 31.14 -36.43
CA ALA A 210 -17.50 32.40 -35.69
C ALA A 210 -16.60 33.49 -36.31
N GLU A 211 -16.93 33.92 -37.54
CA GLU A 211 -16.71 35.29 -38.06
C GLU A 211 -17.48 35.54 -39.36
#